data_AF-A0A2K8NVG9-F1
#
_entry.id   AF-A0A2K8NVG9-F1
#
_cell.length_a   1.000
_cell.length_b   1.000
_cell.length_c   1.000
_cell.angle_alpha   90.00
_cell.angle_beta   90.00
_cell.angle_gamma   90.00
#
_symmetry.space_group_name_H-M   'P 1'
#
loop_
_entity.id
_entity.type
_entity.pdbx_description
1 polymer ?
#
loop_
_entity_poly.entity_id
_entity_poly.type
_entity_poly.pdbx_seq_one_letter_code
_entity_poly.pdbx_strand_id
1 'polypeptide(L)'
;MNNKKYYKELAEDCMLSFTDAEIDEIVAKEENLKKEFENVLKIDTTNVKPLFYPYDDIHTYLRDDEEITVIDQKVILNNAPTATGDFVTIKKVVK
;
A
#
# COMPACT_ATOMS: atom_id res chain seq x y z
N MET A 1 7.37 -20.36 -13.10
CA MET A 1 6.13 -19.57 -13.02
C MET A 1 6.02 -18.74 -14.28
N ASN A 2 4.84 -18.57 -14.85
CA ASN A 2 4.67 -17.62 -15.97
C ASN A 2 4.74 -16.20 -15.37
N ASN A 3 5.88 -15.50 -15.50
CA ASN A 3 6.12 -14.21 -14.81
C ASN A 3 4.98 -13.20 -15.05
N LYS A 4 4.38 -13.18 -16.25
CA LYS A 4 3.25 -12.31 -16.55
C LYS A 4 2.02 -12.58 -15.67
N LYS A 5 1.71 -13.86 -15.40
CA LYS A 5 0.56 -14.23 -14.55
C LYS A 5 0.77 -13.74 -13.11
N TYR A 6 1.97 -13.94 -12.57
CA TYR A 6 2.32 -13.47 -11.23
C TYR A 6 2.14 -11.96 -11.09
N TYR A 7 2.63 -11.17 -12.05
CA TYR A 7 2.49 -9.71 -11.99
C TYR A 7 1.05 -9.21 -12.19
N LYS A 8 0.22 -9.95 -12.93
CA LYS A 8 -1.22 -9.65 -13.02
C LYS A 8 -1.91 -9.87 -11.67
N GLU A 9 -1.65 -11.01 -11.02
CA GLU A 9 -2.19 -11.30 -9.69
C GLU A 9 -1.70 -10.28 -8.65
N LEU A 10 -0.41 -9.94 -8.67
CA LEU A 10 0.16 -8.92 -7.79
C LEU A 10 -0.46 -7.53 -8.02
N ALA A 11 -0.72 -7.15 -9.27
CA ALA A 11 -1.40 -5.90 -9.59
C ALA A 11 -2.81 -5.87 -9.03
N GLU A 12 -3.56 -6.97 -9.15
CA GLU A 12 -4.90 -7.11 -8.57
C GLU A 12 -4.88 -6.96 -7.04
N ASP A 13 -3.92 -7.60 -6.36
CA ASP A 13 -3.72 -7.47 -4.90
C ASP A 13 -3.42 -6.02 -4.47
N CYS A 14 -2.73 -5.26 -5.33
CA CYS A 14 -2.44 -3.84 -5.12
C CYS A 14 -3.55 -2.88 -5.61
N MET A 15 -4.68 -3.40 -6.11
CA MET A 15 -5.75 -2.59 -6.74
C MET A 15 -5.26 -1.75 -7.94
N LEU A 16 -4.28 -2.26 -8.67
CA LEU A 16 -3.70 -1.65 -9.87
C LEU A 16 -4.19 -2.38 -11.13
N SER A 17 -4.38 -1.62 -12.21
CA SER A 17 -4.74 -2.17 -13.51
C SER A 17 -3.68 -1.76 -14.53
N PHE A 18 -3.14 -2.75 -15.24
CA PHE A 18 -2.11 -2.57 -16.25
C PHE A 18 -2.56 -3.20 -17.57
N THR A 19 -2.14 -2.60 -18.66
CA THR A 19 -2.19 -3.19 -20.00
C THR A 19 -1.18 -4.33 -20.13
N ASP A 20 -1.39 -5.22 -21.10
CA ASP A 20 -0.44 -6.30 -21.36
C ASP A 20 0.97 -5.78 -21.72
N ALA A 21 1.07 -4.63 -22.40
CA ALA A 21 2.35 -4.00 -22.72
C ALA A 21 3.09 -3.52 -21.46
N GLU A 22 2.39 -2.93 -20.50
CA GLU A 22 2.97 -2.51 -19.22
C GLU A 22 3.43 -3.70 -18.38
N ILE A 23 2.68 -4.80 -18.37
CA ILE A 23 3.10 -6.06 -17.73
C ILE A 23 4.37 -6.59 -18.38
N ASP A 24 4.49 -6.50 -19.70
CA ASP A 24 5.69 -6.94 -20.43
C ASP A 24 6.92 -6.10 -20.07
N GLU A 25 6.75 -4.79 -19.91
CA GLU A 25 7.81 -3.92 -19.43
C GLU A 25 8.24 -4.23 -17.98
N ILE A 26 7.28 -4.52 -17.10
CA ILE A 26 7.56 -4.89 -15.71
C ILE A 26 8.37 -6.18 -15.66
N VAL A 27 7.95 -7.20 -16.41
CA VAL A 27 8.65 -8.48 -16.50
C VAL A 27 10.06 -8.31 -17.09
N ALA A 28 10.22 -7.42 -18.08
CA ALA A 28 11.54 -7.15 -18.67
C ALA A 28 12.50 -6.45 -17.68
N LYS A 29 11.99 -5.64 -16.75
CA LYS A 29 12.79 -4.92 -15.75
C LYS A 29 13.04 -5.72 -14.47
N GLU A 30 12.21 -6.72 -14.18
CA GLU A 30 12.25 -7.55 -12.98
C GLU A 30 13.64 -8.15 -12.71
N GLU A 31 14.27 -8.79 -13.71
CA GLU A 31 15.54 -9.49 -13.49
C GLU A 31 16.67 -8.54 -13.09
N ASN A 32 16.67 -7.33 -13.67
CA ASN A 32 17.64 -6.30 -13.30
C ASN A 32 17.42 -5.83 -11.87
N LEU A 33 16.16 -5.57 -11.49
CA LEU A 33 15.81 -5.19 -10.12
C LEU A 33 16.23 -6.28 -9.12
N LYS A 34 15.93 -7.55 -9.41
CA LYS A 34 16.31 -8.68 -8.55
C LYS A 34 17.83 -8.76 -8.36
N LYS A 35 18.61 -8.60 -9.42
CA LYS A 35 20.09 -8.57 -9.35
C LYS A 35 20.61 -7.45 -8.45
N GLU A 36 19.98 -6.27 -8.46
CA GLU A 36 20.37 -5.19 -7.56
C GLU A 36 20.12 -5.56 -6.09
N PHE A 37 18.98 -6.21 -5.80
CA PHE A 37 18.62 -6.67 -4.45
C PHE A 37 19.46 -7.84 -3.94
N GLU A 38 20.07 -8.67 -4.81
CA GLU A 38 20.95 -9.77 -4.40
C GLU A 38 22.12 -9.32 -3.51
N ASN A 39 22.59 -8.08 -3.68
CA ASN A 39 23.67 -7.55 -2.84
C ASN A 39 23.24 -7.33 -1.38
N VAL A 40 21.97 -6.99 -1.15
CA VAL A 40 21.42 -6.84 0.21
C VAL A 40 21.35 -8.20 0.92
N LEU A 41 21.04 -9.27 0.18
CA LEU A 41 20.95 -10.62 0.72
C LEU A 41 22.30 -11.23 1.15
N LYS A 42 23.42 -10.65 0.70
CA LYS A 42 24.78 -11.09 1.08
C LYS A 42 25.20 -10.55 2.46
N ILE A 43 24.44 -9.64 3.04
CA ILE A 43 24.75 -9.04 4.34
C ILE A 43 24.32 -10.03 5.44
N ASP A 44 25.27 -10.45 6.29
CA ASP A 44 24.97 -11.31 7.45
C ASP A 44 24.13 -10.54 8.48
N THR A 45 22.92 -11.05 8.72
CA THR A 45 21.94 -10.49 9.65
C THR A 45 21.59 -11.45 10.80
N THR A 46 22.34 -12.55 10.98
CA THR A 46 22.02 -13.64 11.94
C THR A 46 21.76 -13.15 13.37
N ASN A 47 22.44 -12.08 13.81
CA ASN A 47 22.29 -11.50 15.14
C ASN A 47 21.89 -10.01 15.11
N VAL A 48 21.35 -9.54 13.98
CA VAL A 48 20.90 -8.15 13.82
C VAL A 48 19.40 -8.09 14.04
N LYS A 49 18.96 -7.30 15.02
CA LYS A 49 17.52 -7.05 15.24
C LYS A 49 16.97 -6.17 14.12
N PRO A 50 15.77 -6.43 13.59
CA PRO A 50 15.14 -5.55 12.62
C PRO A 50 14.81 -4.20 13.27
N LEU A 51 15.07 -3.12 12.54
CA LEU A 51 14.74 -1.76 12.94
C LEU A 51 13.33 -1.42 12.45
N PHE A 52 12.37 -1.30 13.37
CA PHE A 52 10.99 -0.92 13.05
C PHE A 52 10.78 0.60 13.05
N TYR A 53 11.41 1.28 14.02
CA TYR A 53 11.36 2.73 14.17
C TYR A 53 12.79 3.26 14.29
N PRO A 54 13.10 4.45 13.77
CA PRO A 54 14.44 5.03 13.85
C PRO A 54 14.80 5.55 15.26
N TYR A 55 13.86 5.47 16.22
CA TYR A 55 14.04 5.91 17.60
C TYR A 55 13.92 4.72 18.55
N ASP A 56 14.75 4.74 19.60
CA ASP A 56 14.75 3.71 20.64
C ASP A 56 13.53 3.79 21.57
N ASP A 57 12.98 5.00 21.77
CA ASP A 57 11.78 5.24 22.55
C ASP A 57 10.52 4.97 21.73
N ILE A 58 10.17 3.68 21.63
CA ILE A 58 8.87 3.27 21.10
C ILE A 58 7.83 3.63 22.17
N HIS A 59 7.17 4.77 21.98
CA HIS A 59 6.13 5.20 22.88
C HIS A 59 4.91 4.28 22.79
N THR A 60 4.45 3.81 23.95
CA THR A 60 3.21 3.03 24.10
C THR A 60 2.06 3.89 24.63
N TYR A 61 2.08 5.20 24.34
CA TYR A 61 1.09 6.13 24.86
C TYR A 61 -0.33 5.65 24.52
N LEU A 62 -1.15 5.49 25.55
CA LEU A 62 -2.57 5.28 25.38
C LEU A 62 -3.23 6.66 25.19
N ARG A 63 -4.22 6.70 24.31
CA ARG A 63 -5.09 7.87 24.18
C ARG A 63 -6.14 7.81 25.29
N ASP A 64 -6.36 8.93 25.97
CA ASP A 64 -7.45 9.08 26.93
C ASP A 64 -8.82 8.90 26.26
N ASP A 65 -9.78 8.36 27.01
CA ASP A 65 -11.14 8.09 26.51
C ASP A 65 -12.02 9.35 26.56
N GLU A 66 -11.65 10.33 25.75
CA GLU A 66 -12.39 11.59 25.59
C GLU A 66 -13.16 11.61 24.26
N GLU A 67 -14.37 12.18 24.28
CA GLU A 67 -15.18 12.40 23.08
C GLU A 67 -14.67 13.65 22.34
N ILE A 68 -14.15 13.47 21.13
CA ILE A 68 -13.61 14.55 20.32
C ILE A 68 -14.24 14.49 18.92
N THR A 69 -15.03 15.51 18.55
CA THR A 69 -15.47 15.72 17.16
C THR A 69 -14.69 16.88 16.56
N VAL A 70 -13.79 16.58 15.62
CA VAL A 70 -12.75 17.55 15.19
C VAL A 70 -13.10 18.25 13.87
N ILE A 71 -13.87 17.64 12.97
CA ILE A 71 -14.03 18.12 11.58
C ILE A 71 -15.51 18.17 11.19
N ASP A 72 -15.91 19.31 10.62
CA ASP A 72 -17.26 19.51 10.08
C ASP A 72 -17.52 18.61 8.86
N GLN A 73 -18.72 18.03 8.79
CA GLN A 73 -19.12 17.12 7.72
C GLN A 73 -18.96 17.73 6.31
N LYS A 74 -19.24 19.03 6.14
CA LYS A 74 -19.09 19.70 4.84
C LYS A 74 -17.63 19.71 4.41
N VAL A 75 -16.70 19.90 5.35
CA VAL A 75 -15.26 19.86 5.07
C VAL A 75 -14.82 18.48 4.61
N ILE A 76 -15.37 17.42 5.20
CA ILE A 76 -15.10 16.03 4.80
C ILE A 76 -15.62 15.78 3.38
N LEU A 77 -16.89 16.15 3.13
CA LEU A 77 -17.56 15.88 1.85
C LEU A 77 -17.00 16.69 0.69
N ASN A 78 -16.33 17.82 0.94
CA ASN A 78 -15.70 18.63 -0.11
C ASN A 78 -14.64 17.86 -0.93
N ASN A 79 -13.98 16.87 -0.33
CA ASN A 79 -12.98 16.04 -1.02
C ASN A 79 -13.56 14.73 -1.56
N ALA A 80 -14.84 14.44 -1.31
CA ALA A 80 -15.45 13.21 -1.79
C ALA A 80 -15.65 13.26 -3.32
N PRO A 81 -15.21 12.25 -4.09
CA PRO A 81 -15.40 12.24 -5.55
C PRO A 81 -16.87 12.35 -5.96
N THR A 82 -17.76 11.75 -5.18
CA THR A 82 -19.21 11.87 -5.33
C THR A 82 -19.88 11.78 -3.96
N ALA A 83 -20.95 12.54 -3.74
CA ALA A 83 -21.72 12.52 -2.51
C ALA A 83 -23.22 12.71 -2.80
N THR A 84 -24.09 12.20 -1.93
CA THR A 84 -25.54 12.43 -1.97
C THR A 84 -26.05 12.70 -0.56
N GLY A 85 -26.55 13.91 -0.34
CA GLY A 85 -26.88 14.42 0.99
C GLY A 85 -25.66 14.33 1.89
N ASP A 86 -25.78 13.52 2.93
CA ASP A 86 -24.80 13.38 4.00
C ASP A 86 -23.80 12.23 3.77
N PHE A 87 -23.86 11.56 2.60
CA PHE A 87 -23.13 10.32 2.33
C PHE A 87 -22.17 10.44 1.15
N VAL A 88 -21.01 9.80 1.25
CA VAL A 88 -20.13 9.51 0.10
C VAL A 88 -20.77 8.39 -0.72
N THR A 89 -20.85 8.56 -2.04
CA THR A 89 -21.41 7.55 -2.93
C THR A 89 -20.31 6.68 -3.54
N ILE A 90 -20.57 5.37 -3.61
CA ILE A 90 -19.70 4.38 -4.24
C ILE A 90 -20.49 3.58 -5.27
N LYS A 91 -19.78 3.03 -6.27
CA LYS A 91 -20.40 2.09 -7.21
C LYS A 91 -20.74 0.81 -6.46
N LYS A 92 -22.02 0.45 -6.42
CA LYS A 92 -22.47 -0.79 -5.79
C LYS A 92 -21.77 -1.97 -6.44
N VAL A 93 -21.00 -2.72 -5.65
CA VAL A 93 -20.39 -3.97 -6.09
C VAL A 93 -21.49 -5.03 -6.08
N VAL A 94 -21.85 -5.53 -7.26
CA VAL A 94 -22.77 -6.65 -7.44
C VAL A 94 -21.96 -7.80 -8.00
N LYS A 95 -22.09 -9.00 -7.41
CA LYS A 95 -21.50 -10.23 -7.94
C LYS A 95 -22.31 -10.76 -9.12
#